data_AF-A0A3A4WME5-F1
#
_entry.id   AF-A0A3A4WME5-F1
#
_cell.length_a   1.000
_cell.length_b   1.000
_cell.length_c   1.000
_cell.angle_alpha   90.00
_cell.angle_beta   90.00
_cell.angle_gamma   90.00
#
_symmetry.space_group_name_H-M   'P 1'
#
loop_
_entity.id
_entity.type
_entity.pdbx_description
1 polymer ?
#
loop_
_entity_poly.entity_id
_entity_poly.type
_entity_poly.pdbx_seq_one_letter_code
_entity_poly.pdbx_strand_id
1 'polypeptide(L)' 'MTLHIGIVGPGGIAERALAPALARVDGAALWSVLSRSKARAAEFAERHGAGAKTPAHEDLES' A
#
# COMPACT_ATOMS: atom_id res chain seq x y z
N MET A 1 -10.15 -15.23 -6.74
CA MET A 1 -10.63 -13.98 -6.12
C MET A 1 -9.44 -13.33 -5.44
N THR A 2 -9.23 -12.02 -5.60
CA THR A 2 -8.06 -11.32 -5.07
C THR A 2 -8.45 -10.48 -3.86
N LEU A 3 -7.74 -10.64 -2.74
CA LEU A 3 -7.87 -9.81 -1.56
C LEU A 3 -7.05 -8.52 -1.75
N HIS A 4 -7.75 -7.40 -1.80
CA HIS A 4 -7.14 -6.07 -1.89
C HIS A 4 -6.81 -5.55 -0.49
N ILE A 5 -5.54 -5.22 -0.25
CA ILE A 5 -5.06 -4.79 1.06
C ILE A 5 -4.56 -3.35 0.99
N GLY A 6 -5.03 -2.53 1.92
CA GLY A 6 -4.53 -1.18 2.15
C GLY A 6 -3.43 -1.15 3.23
N ILE A 7 -2.41 -0.31 3.05
CA ILE A 7 -1.39 -0.04 4.08
C ILE A 7 -1.59 1.37 4.62
N VAL A 8 -1.74 1.49 5.94
CA VAL A 8 -1.75 2.78 6.64
C VAL A 8 -0.39 2.98 7.31
N GLY A 9 0.40 3.91 6.79
CA GLY A 9 1.75 4.20 7.26
C GLY A 9 2.83 3.38 6.54
N PRO A 10 3.49 3.93 5.49
CA PRO A 10 4.61 3.30 4.81
C PRO A 10 5.92 3.44 5.62
N GLY A 11 5.92 2.84 6.82
CA GLY A 11 7.07 2.81 7.73
C GLY A 11 8.02 1.65 7.44
N GLY A 12 9.08 1.53 8.25
CA GLY A 12 10.15 0.54 8.01
C GLY A 12 9.69 -0.92 7.95
N ILE A 13 8.68 -1.31 8.73
CA ILE A 13 8.10 -2.66 8.68
C ILE A 13 7.31 -2.89 7.38
N ALA A 14 6.52 -1.89 6.96
CA ALA A 14 5.76 -1.97 5.72
C ALA A 14 6.69 -2.18 4.52
N GLU A 15 7.80 -1.42 4.49
CA GLU A 15 8.82 -1.49 3.43
C GLU A 15 9.56 -2.83 3.41
N ARG A 16 10.08 -3.28 4.56
CA ARG A 16 11.02 -4.42 4.59
C ARG A 16 10.35 -5.78 4.70
N ALA A 17 9.09 -5.83 5.14
CA ALA A 17 8.41 -7.08 5.45
C ALA A 17 7.06 -7.19 4.77
N LEU A 18 6.16 -6.22 5.00
CA LEU A 18 4.76 -6.38 4.62
C LEU A 18 4.55 -6.35 3.10
N ALA A 19 5.03 -5.30 2.41
CA ALA A 19 4.86 -5.18 0.97
C ALA A 19 5.59 -6.30 0.19
N PRO A 20 6.85 -6.68 0.53
CA PRO A 20 7.49 -7.83 -0.09
C PRO A 20 6.79 -9.16 0.21
N ALA A 21 6.16 -9.32 1.38
CA ALA A 21 5.38 -10.51 1.69
C ALA A 21 4.12 -10.59 0.84
N LEU A 22 3.38 -9.49 0.68
CA LEU A 22 2.18 -9.43 -0.15
C LEU A 22 2.46 -9.81 -1.60
N ALA A 23 3.59 -9.38 -2.16
CA ALA A 23 3.99 -9.72 -3.52
C ALA A 23 4.25 -11.22 -3.74
N ARG A 24 4.39 -12.02 -2.67
CA ARG A 24 4.64 -13.47 -2.71
C ARG A 24 3.40 -14.31 -2.40
N VAL A 25 2.27 -13.69 -2.06
CA VAL A 25 1.04 -14.38 -1.70
C VAL A 25 0.10 -14.39 -2.88
N ASP A 26 -0.15 -15.58 -3.42
CA ASP A 26 -1.17 -15.76 -4.44
C ASP A 26 -2.55 -15.37 -3.88
N GLY A 27 -3.28 -14.55 -4.64
CA GLY A 27 -4.61 -14.10 -4.26
C GLY A 27 -4.65 -12.92 -3.29
N ALA A 28 -3.52 -12.25 -3.01
CA ALA A 28 -3.49 -10.96 -2.32
C ALA A 28 -2.74 -9.91 -3.15
N ALA A 29 -3.13 -8.64 -3.04
CA ALA A 29 -2.44 -7.54 -3.68
C ALA A 29 -2.42 -6.31 -2.78
N LEU A 30 -1.30 -5.59 -2.81
CA LEU A 30 -1.26 -4.22 -2.31
C LEU A 30 -2.17 -3.38 -3.21
N TRP A 31 -3.21 -2.78 -2.63
CA TRP A 31 -4.18 -2.00 -3.37
C TRP A 31 -3.94 -0.50 -3.22
N SER A 32 -3.85 -0.01 -1.99
CA SER A 32 -3.73 1.43 -1.70
C SER A 32 -2.84 1.69 -0.49
N VAL A 33 -2.24 2.87 -0.42
CA VAL A 33 -1.35 3.28 0.66
C VAL A 33 -1.80 4.63 1.19
N LEU A 34 -1.98 4.75 2.51
CA LEU A 34 -2.31 5.97 3.20
C LEU A 34 -1.14 6.41 4.09
N SER A 35 -0.86 7.71 4.09
CA SER A 35 0.17 8.31 4.95
C SER A 35 -0.14 9.79 5.16
N ARG A 36 0.29 10.33 6.30
CA ARG A 36 0.32 11.78 6.53
C ARG A 36 1.13 12.54 5.48
N SER A 37 2.12 11.87 4.86
CA SER A 37 2.87 12.42 3.72
C SER A 37 2.40 11.76 2.43
N LYS A 38 1.63 12.49 1.62
CA LYS A 38 1.13 12.04 0.31
C LYS A 38 2.27 11.61 -0.63
N ALA A 39 3.36 12.38 -0.65
CA ALA A 39 4.53 12.06 -1.45
C ALA A 39 5.13 10.69 -1.08
N ARG A 40 5.29 10.41 0.22
CA ARG A 40 5.80 9.12 0.68
C ARG A 40 4.84 7.97 0.40
N ALA A 41 3.53 8.20 0.47
CA ALA A 41 2.53 7.19 0.11
C ALA A 41 2.61 6.85 -1.39
N ALA A 42 2.69 7.87 -2.25
CA ALA A 42 2.81 7.69 -3.69
C ALA A 42 4.09 6.95 -4.08
N GLU A 43 5.25 7.38 -3.55
CA GLU A 43 6.54 6.72 -3.80
C GLU A 43 6.52 5.24 -3.37
N PHE A 44 5.94 4.94 -2.19
CA PHE A 44 5.81 3.57 -1.71
C PHE A 44 4.86 2.75 -2.59
N ALA A 45 3.71 3.32 -2.96
CA ALA A 45 2.71 2.67 -3.80
C ALA A 45 3.30 2.31 -5.16
N GLU A 46 4.03 3.23 -5.80
CA GLU A 46 4.72 2.99 -7.07
C GLU A 46 5.81 1.92 -6.91
N ARG A 47 6.66 2.03 -5.89
CA ARG A 47 7.76 1.08 -5.64
C ARG A 47 7.28 -0.35 -5.47
N HIS A 48 6.17 -0.56 -4.75
CA HIS A 48 5.64 -1.88 -4.42
C HIS A 48 4.47 -2.32 -5.31
N GLY A 49 4.18 -1.57 -6.39
CA GLY A 49 3.19 -1.95 -7.39
C GLY A 49 1.76 -1.97 -6.86
N ALA A 50 1.35 -0.97 -6.08
CA ALA A 50 -0.02 -0.85 -5.61
C ALA A 50 -1.01 -0.77 -6.80
N GLY A 51 -2.10 -1.53 -6.72
CA GLY A 51 -3.04 -1.68 -7.82
C GLY A 51 -3.90 -0.44 -8.11
N ALA A 52 -4.15 0.43 -7.12
CA ALA A 52 -4.95 1.63 -7.31
C ALA A 52 -4.13 2.77 -7.93
N LYS A 53 -4.60 3.33 -9.05
CA LYS A 53 -3.97 4.50 -9.71
C LYS A 53 -4.00 5.76 -8.85
N THR A 54 -5.02 5.88 -7.99
CA THR A 54 -5.19 6.94 -7.01
C THR A 54 -5.41 6.30 -5.65
N PRO A 55 -4.89 6.87 -4.55
CA PRO A 55 -5.17 6.36 -3.21
C PRO A 55 -6.69 6.29 -2.98
N ALA A 56 -7.16 5.19 -2.40
CA ALA A 56 -8.57 5.03 -2.06
C ALA A 56 -9.01 6.07 -1.01
N HIS A 57 -8.11 6.35 -0.06
CA HIS A 57 -8.30 7.32 1.01
C HIS A 57 -7.00 8.09 1.19
N GLU A 58 -7.11 9.39 1.47
CA GLU A 58 -5.98 10.26 1.80
C GLU A 58 -5.98 10.68 3.27
N ASP A 59 -7.12 10.51 3.94
CA ASP A 59 -7.34 10.74 5.36
C ASP A 59 -8.03 9.51 5.99
N LEU A 60 -7.86 9.29 7.29
CA LEU A 60 -8.43 8.14 7.99
C LEU A 60 -9.93 8.29 8.25
N GLU A 61 -10.45 9.51 8.28
CA GLU A 61 -11.85 9.82 8.58
C GLU A 61 -12.73 9.91 7.33
N SER A 62 -12.12 9.91 6.13
CA SER A 62 -12.80 9.97 4.82
C SER A 62 -12.88 8.60 4.17
#